data_AF-A0A3R6ZH66-F1
#
_entry.id   AF-A0A3R6ZH66-F1
#
_cell.length_a   1.000
_cell.length_b   1.000
_cell.length_c   1.000
_cell.angle_alpha   90.00
_cell.angle_beta   90.00
_cell.angle_gamma   90.00
#
_symmetry.space_group_name_H-M   'P 1'
#
loop_
_entity.id
_entity.type
_entity.pdbx_description
1 polymer ?
#
loop_
_entity_poly.entity_id
_entity_poly.type
_entity_poly.pdbx_seq_one_letter_code
_entity_poly.pdbx_strand_id
1 'polypeptide(L)'
;MTGNMIGFVIWAMVGVIIISLGIRAYLSGKVADFWANIKSISVNDIMGYNHAVGKLFVIYGAILIALGLPLLSGQNSPFILLSVLGVMIETIVIMVVYSLCIERKYREQ
;
A
#
# COMPACT_ATOMS: atom_id res chain seq x y z
N MET A 1 -2.54 -13.10 -24.75
CA MET A 1 -1.99 -11.92 -24.04
C MET A 1 -0.47 -11.95 -24.17
N THR A 2 0.19 -10.83 -24.46
CA THR A 2 1.67 -10.77 -24.48
C THR A 2 2.23 -10.84 -23.06
N GLY A 3 3.49 -11.29 -22.90
CA GLY A 3 4.12 -11.45 -21.57
C GLY A 3 4.09 -10.19 -20.70
N ASN A 4 4.27 -9.02 -21.32
CA ASN A 4 4.18 -7.72 -20.67
C ASN A 4 2.79 -7.44 -20.08
N MET A 5 1.72 -7.81 -20.81
CA MET A 5 0.35 -7.63 -20.36
C MET A 5 0.00 -8.58 -19.22
N ILE A 6 0.53 -9.81 -19.25
CA ILE A 6 0.40 -10.75 -18.13
C ILE A 6 1.10 -10.18 -16.89
N GLY A 7 2.31 -9.65 -17.04
CA GLY A 7 3.06 -9.00 -15.95
C GLY A 7 2.30 -7.84 -15.33
N PHE A 8 1.76 -6.94 -16.14
CA PHE A 8 0.94 -5.82 -15.65
C PHE A 8 -0.34 -6.30 -14.94
N VAL A 9 -1.02 -7.33 -15.45
CA VAL A 9 -2.23 -7.86 -14.80
C VAL A 9 -1.91 -8.45 -13.44
N ILE A 10 -0.82 -9.22 -13.32
CA ILE A 10 -0.36 -9.75 -12.03
C ILE A 10 -0.05 -8.60 -11.07
N TRP A 11 0.67 -7.59 -11.54
CA TRP A 11 1.01 -6.40 -10.77
C TRP A 11 -0.24 -5.66 -10.27
N ALA A 12 -1.22 -5.44 -11.16
CA ALA A 12 -2.46 -4.76 -10.82
C ALA A 12 -3.30 -5.55 -9.81
N MET A 13 -3.32 -6.89 -9.89
CA MET A 13 -3.99 -7.73 -8.88
C MET A 13 -3.41 -7.51 -7.48
N VAL A 14 -2.09 -7.35 -7.34
CA VAL A 14 -1.47 -7.03 -6.04
C VAL A 14 -1.97 -5.68 -5.51
N GLY A 15 -2.01 -4.65 -6.36
CA GLY A 15 -2.55 -3.34 -5.98
C GLY A 15 -4.02 -3.39 -5.56
N VAL A 16 -4.85 -4.15 -6.27
CA VAL A 16 -6.27 -4.36 -5.92
C VAL A 16 -6.42 -5.06 -4.58
N ILE A 17 -5.58 -6.05 -4.27
CA ILE A 17 -5.57 -6.72 -2.96
C ILE A 17 -5.26 -5.71 -1.86
N ILE A 18 -4.25 -4.85 -2.05
CA ILE A 18 -3.87 -3.81 -1.09
C ILE A 18 -5.00 -2.80 -0.89
N ILE A 19 -5.62 -2.31 -1.97
CA ILE A 19 -6.79 -1.41 -1.89
C ILE A 19 -7.93 -2.07 -1.11
N SER A 20 -8.18 -3.35 -1.38
CA SER A 20 -9.22 -4.12 -0.68
C SER A 20 -8.93 -4.25 0.81
N LEU A 21 -7.65 -4.45 1.19
CA LEU A 21 -7.23 -4.42 2.59
C LEU A 21 -7.43 -3.04 3.21
N GLY A 22 -7.13 -1.96 2.49
CA GLY A 22 -7.38 -0.59 2.94
C GLY A 22 -8.86 -0.30 3.18
N ILE A 23 -9.74 -0.70 2.27
CA ILE A 23 -11.20 -0.56 2.43
C ILE A 23 -11.69 -1.37 3.63
N ARG A 24 -11.22 -2.62 3.78
CA ARG A 24 -11.57 -3.46 4.93
C ARG A 24 -11.09 -2.86 6.25
N ALA A 25 -9.88 -2.31 6.30
CA ALA A 25 -9.36 -1.61 7.46
C ALA A 25 -10.23 -0.40 7.79
N TYR A 26 -10.57 0.42 6.79
CA TYR A 26 -11.40 1.62 6.95
C TYR A 26 -12.78 1.30 7.57
N LEU A 27 -13.40 0.20 7.15
CA LEU A 27 -14.74 -0.20 7.61
C LEU A 27 -14.71 -1.08 8.87
N SER A 28 -13.53 -1.47 9.35
CA SER A 28 -13.38 -2.38 10.49
C SER A 28 -13.61 -1.67 11.83
N GLY A 29 -14.34 -2.31 12.73
CA GLY A 29 -14.41 -1.92 14.15
C GLY A 29 -13.27 -2.47 15.02
N LYS A 30 -12.40 -3.29 14.45
CA LYS A 30 -11.21 -3.86 15.11
C LYS A 30 -9.96 -3.14 14.61
N VAL A 31 -8.97 -2.94 15.47
CA VAL A 31 -7.68 -2.31 15.13
C VAL A 31 -7.07 -2.99 13.92
N ALA A 32 -6.79 -2.22 12.87
CA ALA A 32 -6.18 -2.72 11.65
C ALA A 32 -4.69 -3.04 11.84
N ASP A 33 -4.29 -4.21 11.37
CA ASP A 33 -2.89 -4.60 11.34
C ASP A 33 -2.20 -3.95 10.13
N PHE A 34 -1.14 -3.18 10.41
CA PHE A 34 -0.30 -2.58 9.37
C PHE A 34 0.91 -3.46 9.06
N TRP A 35 1.61 -3.91 10.10
CA TRP A 35 2.77 -4.77 10.01
C TRP A 35 2.35 -6.24 10.09
N ALA A 36 2.88 -7.07 9.20
CA ALA A 36 2.72 -8.50 9.32
C ALA A 36 3.53 -9.04 10.52
N ASN A 37 3.01 -10.09 11.15
CA ASN A 37 3.73 -10.90 12.13
C ASN A 37 4.16 -10.18 13.42
N ILE A 38 3.50 -9.08 13.77
CA ILE A 38 3.62 -8.43 15.08
C ILE A 38 2.25 -8.32 15.75
N LYS A 39 2.23 -8.16 17.08
CA LYS A 39 0.97 -7.88 17.79
C LYS A 39 0.47 -6.50 17.39
N SER A 40 -0.85 -6.37 17.24
CA SER A 40 -1.50 -5.09 17.07
C SER A 40 -1.12 -4.15 18.22
N ILE A 41 -0.90 -2.89 17.88
CA ILE A 41 -0.67 -1.84 18.86
C ILE A 41 -1.97 -1.56 19.63
N SER A 42 -1.86 -1.08 20.86
CA SER A 42 -3.01 -0.55 21.58
C SER A 42 -3.27 0.89 21.14
N VAL A 43 -4.55 1.22 20.93
CA VAL A 43 -5.00 2.42 20.24
C VAL A 43 -6.20 3.01 20.95
N ASN A 44 -6.10 4.29 21.32
CA ASN A 44 -7.17 5.02 22.01
C ASN A 44 -8.40 5.27 21.10
N ASP A 45 -8.18 5.59 19.82
CA ASP A 45 -9.22 5.88 18.83
C ASP A 45 -9.12 4.91 17.64
N ILE A 46 -9.82 3.78 17.76
CA ILE A 46 -9.80 2.70 16.76
C ILE A 46 -10.34 3.20 15.41
N MET A 47 -11.43 3.97 15.40
CA MET A 47 -12.04 4.43 14.15
C MET A 47 -11.14 5.42 13.42
N GLY A 48 -10.58 6.41 14.12
CA GLY A 48 -9.66 7.38 13.53
C GLY A 48 -8.38 6.73 12.99
N TYR A 49 -7.81 5.78 13.74
CA TYR A 49 -6.65 5.00 13.30
C TYR A 49 -6.96 4.19 12.05
N ASN A 50 -8.05 3.42 12.07
CA ASN A 50 -8.47 2.58 10.95
C ASN A 50 -8.79 3.39 9.69
N HIS A 51 -9.41 4.55 9.83
CA HIS A 51 -9.64 5.46 8.71
C HIS A 51 -8.32 5.96 8.10
N ALA A 52 -7.33 6.29 8.94
CA ALA A 52 -6.01 6.73 8.48
C ALA A 52 -5.24 5.61 7.77
N VAL A 53 -5.17 4.42 8.38
CA VAL A 53 -4.53 3.23 7.78
C VAL A 53 -5.23 2.82 6.49
N GLY A 54 -6.56 2.81 6.49
CA GLY A 54 -7.35 2.46 5.32
C GLY A 54 -7.08 3.37 4.13
N LYS A 55 -7.07 4.70 4.36
CA LYS A 55 -6.70 5.68 3.33
C LYS A 55 -5.26 5.47 2.83
N LEU A 56 -4.33 5.21 3.75
CA LEU A 56 -2.92 4.97 3.42
C LEU A 56 -2.77 3.77 2.46
N PHE A 57 -3.43 2.64 2.74
CA PHE A 57 -3.41 1.46 1.86
C PHE A 57 -4.13 1.67 0.53
N VAL A 58 -5.26 2.39 0.51
CA VAL A 58 -5.95 2.70 -0.76
C VAL A 58 -5.04 3.54 -1.66
N ILE A 59 -4.38 4.57 -1.11
CA ILE A 59 -3.44 5.42 -1.85
C ILE A 59 -2.24 4.60 -2.33
N TYR A 60 -1.67 3.77 -1.45
CA TYR A 60 -0.54 2.89 -1.78
C TYR A 60 -0.88 1.94 -2.93
N GLY A 61 -2.00 1.20 -2.85
CA GLY A 61 -2.37 0.29 -3.92
C GLY A 61 -2.67 1.00 -5.24
N ALA A 62 -3.21 2.23 -5.22
CA ALA A 62 -3.46 3.02 -6.42
C ALA A 62 -2.16 3.49 -7.09
N ILE A 63 -1.20 4.02 -6.31
CA ILE A 63 0.10 4.45 -6.83
C ILE A 63 0.90 3.24 -7.32
N LEU A 64 0.87 2.11 -6.60
CA LEU A 64 1.47 0.86 -7.04
C LEU A 64 0.94 0.44 -8.42
N ILE A 65 -0.37 0.45 -8.66
CA ILE A 65 -0.95 0.13 -9.98
C ILE A 65 -0.41 1.07 -11.06
N ALA A 66 -0.34 2.38 -10.77
CA ALA A 66 0.19 3.37 -11.71
C ALA A 66 1.67 3.13 -12.03
N LEU A 67 2.47 2.76 -11.03
CA LEU A 67 3.87 2.36 -11.20
C LEU A 67 4.02 1.05 -11.98
N GLY A 68 2.94 0.30 -12.19
CA GLY A 68 2.92 -0.87 -13.07
C GLY A 68 2.85 -0.52 -14.56
N LEU A 69 2.41 0.68 -14.94
CA LEU A 69 2.23 1.07 -16.36
C LEU A 69 3.48 0.89 -17.23
N PRO A 70 4.72 1.17 -16.75
CA PRO A 70 5.93 0.92 -17.54
C PRO A 70 6.11 -0.54 -18.00
N LEU A 71 5.54 -1.53 -17.32
CA LEU A 71 5.60 -2.94 -17.76
C LEU A 71 4.96 -3.13 -19.15
N LEU A 72 4.05 -2.25 -19.55
CA LEU A 72 3.40 -2.30 -20.87
C LEU A 72 4.29 -1.78 -22.00
N SER A 73 5.42 -1.13 -21.70
CA SER A 73 6.25 -0.40 -22.67
C SER A 73 7.20 -1.27 -23.51
N GLY A 74 7.13 -2.60 -23.42
CA GLY A 74 8.05 -3.49 -24.15
C GLY A 74 9.16 -4.06 -23.26
N GLN A 75 9.78 -5.17 -23.70
CA GLN A 75 10.95 -5.73 -23.02
C GLN A 75 12.15 -4.78 -23.15
N ASN A 76 13.01 -4.74 -22.12
CA ASN A 76 14.22 -3.92 -22.04
C ASN A 76 14.00 -2.39 -22.15
N SER A 77 12.77 -1.92 -21.92
CA SER A 77 12.49 -0.49 -21.84
C SER A 77 13.14 0.12 -20.59
N PRO A 78 13.87 1.25 -20.70
CA PRO A 78 14.46 1.92 -19.55
C PRO A 78 13.40 2.43 -18.55
N PHE A 79 12.15 2.58 -18.98
CA PHE A 79 11.04 2.98 -18.11
C PHE A 79 10.76 1.97 -16.99
N ILE A 80 11.24 0.72 -17.07
CA ILE A 80 11.10 -0.25 -15.98
C ILE A 80 11.80 0.22 -14.68
N LEU A 81 12.83 1.06 -14.80
CA LEU A 81 13.51 1.65 -13.65
C LEU A 81 12.57 2.55 -12.84
N LEU A 82 11.60 3.21 -13.50
CA LEU A 82 10.58 4.00 -12.81
C LEU A 82 9.72 3.12 -11.91
N SER A 83 9.34 1.92 -12.36
CA SER A 83 8.59 0.96 -11.54
C SER A 83 9.42 0.48 -10.35
N VAL A 84 10.67 0.06 -10.60
CA VAL A 84 11.53 -0.51 -9.55
C VAL A 84 11.85 0.53 -8.49
N LEU A 85 12.40 1.67 -8.89
CA LEU A 85 12.77 2.74 -7.95
C LEU A 85 11.53 3.38 -7.34
N GLY A 86 10.46 3.55 -8.12
CA GLY A 86 9.20 4.10 -7.66
C GLY A 86 8.60 3.28 -6.53
N VAL A 87 8.52 1.96 -6.66
CA VAL A 87 7.97 1.08 -5.61
C VAL A 87 8.84 1.11 -4.36
N MET A 88 10.17 1.13 -4.52
CA MET A 88 11.07 1.24 -3.37
C MET A 88 10.83 2.54 -2.59
N ILE A 89 10.77 3.67 -3.28
CA ILE A 89 10.52 4.98 -2.67
C ILE A 89 9.12 5.04 -2.04
N GLU A 90 8.11 4.61 -2.78
CA GLU A 90 6.72 4.55 -2.32
C GLU A 90 6.59 3.75 -1.02
N THR A 91 7.19 2.55 -0.97
CA THR A 91 7.15 1.68 0.21
C THR A 91 7.77 2.37 1.42
N ILE A 92 8.93 3.02 1.24
CA ILE A 92 9.59 3.78 2.32
C ILE A 92 8.69 4.92 2.80
N VAL A 93 8.10 5.69 1.88
CA VAL A 93 7.19 6.80 2.22
C VAL A 93 6.00 6.29 3.03
N ILE A 94 5.37 5.19 2.63
CA ILE A 94 4.24 4.59 3.35
C ILE A 94 4.66 4.16 4.76
N MET A 95 5.81 3.50 4.92
CA MET A 95 6.34 3.11 6.23
C MET A 95 6.61 4.33 7.13
N VAL A 96 7.22 5.38 6.58
CA VAL A 96 7.51 6.62 7.31
C VAL A 96 6.22 7.33 7.74
N VAL A 97 5.24 7.46 6.83
CA VAL A 97 3.94 8.07 7.12
C VAL A 97 3.19 7.27 8.19
N TYR A 98 3.20 5.94 8.10
CA TYR A 98 2.61 5.11 9.14
C TYR A 98 3.28 5.36 10.49
N SER A 99 4.58 5.16 10.61
CA SER A 99 5.26 5.17 11.91
C SER A 99 5.34 6.56 12.54
N LEU A 100 5.63 7.59 11.75
CA LEU A 100 5.83 8.94 12.29
C LEU A 100 4.53 9.73 12.46
N CYS A 101 3.51 9.46 11.63
CA CYS A 101 2.27 10.25 11.65
C CYS A 101 1.08 9.47 12.22
N ILE A 102 0.82 8.26 11.77
CA ILE A 102 -0.38 7.50 12.19
C ILE A 102 -0.14 6.84 13.54
N GLU A 103 0.84 5.95 13.61
CA GLU A 103 1.17 5.18 14.80
C GLU A 103 1.45 6.11 15.99
N ARG A 104 2.31 7.12 15.81
CA ARG A 104 2.62 8.10 16.86
C ARG A 104 1.40 8.89 17.36
N LYS A 105 0.41 9.15 16.49
CA LYS A 105 -0.78 9.94 16.85
C LYS A 105 -1.80 9.11 17.63
N TYR A 106 -1.94 7.83 17.29
CA TYR A 106 -3.04 6.99 17.77
C TYR A 106 -2.64 5.96 18.83
N ARG A 107 -1.35 5.64 18.94
CA ARG A 107 -0.81 4.73 19.96
C ARG A 107 -1.11 5.26 21.36
N GLU A 108 -1.54 4.36 22.24
CA GLU A 108 -1.70 4.65 23.67
C GLU A 108 -0.33 5.00 24.29
N GLN A 109 -0.30 6.07 25.11
CA GLN A 109 0.90 6.50 25.82
C GLN A 109 1.08 5.73 27.12
#